data_AF-A0A523VHY9-F1
#
_entry.id   AF-A0A523VHY9-F1
#
_cell.length_a   1.000
_cell.length_b   1.000
_cell.length_c   1.000
_cell.angle_alpha   90.00
_cell.angle_beta   90.00
_cell.angle_gamma   90.00
#
_symmetry.space_group_name_H-M   'P 1'
#
loop_
_entity.id
_entity.type
_entity.pdbx_description
1 polymer ?
#
loop_
_entity_poly.entity_id
_entity_poly.type
_entity_poly.pdbx_seq_one_letter_code
_entity_poly.pdbx_strand_id
1 'polypeptide(L)'
;GGLAAGAVLLLEYNIGVLWATLAGLTTGVVVGFTSDYFTSADHKPVAETARVSGSGAAITIITGFSYGLVSLVPSVIGIVAATLASYYVAEASGIDGIYGVGISAVGMLAVSGMIVSSDAYGPIVDNARGIAEMAGMSREVVDTTDVLDAAGNTAKAITKGFAISAAALTVLALFGAYAEVVEARGVELIISLRQPLVVAGVLLGAVTPPFFGALTMLAVTHNAFDMIEEVRRQFRERPGILAGTEKPDYAKCVGLAAQGALSSLVVPALLAIVVPLLVGFILGPEALGGFLGGSIFTGVIFALFMSNAGGLWDNAKKFIEMGHFGGPGSDAHKASVVGDTVGDPFKDTAGPSLNTLITVMSLVSSLFAPIIAAFHIL
;
A
#
# COMPACT_ATOMS: atom_id res chain seq x y z
N GLY A 1 -21.37 -15.41 0.58
CA GLY A 1 -21.21 -16.87 0.68
C GLY A 1 -22.40 -17.62 0.07
N GLY A 2 -23.49 -17.80 0.83
CA GLY A 2 -24.58 -18.72 0.47
C GLY A 2 -25.31 -18.43 -0.86
N LEU A 3 -25.57 -17.17 -1.19
CA LEU A 3 -26.26 -16.81 -2.45
C LEU A 3 -25.43 -17.11 -3.71
N ALA A 4 -24.12 -16.91 -3.66
CA ALA A 4 -23.21 -17.20 -4.78
C ALA A 4 -23.04 -18.71 -4.98
N ALA A 5 -22.89 -19.48 -3.89
CA ALA A 5 -22.87 -20.94 -3.96
C ALA A 5 -24.19 -21.51 -4.49
N GLY A 6 -25.32 -20.95 -4.06
CA GLY A 6 -26.64 -21.29 -4.59
C GLY A 6 -26.77 -20.99 -6.08
N ALA A 7 -26.31 -19.82 -6.54
CA ALA A 7 -26.35 -19.47 -7.95
C ALA A 7 -25.43 -20.37 -8.81
N VAL A 8 -24.24 -20.72 -8.33
CA VAL A 8 -23.32 -21.64 -9.05
C VAL A 8 -23.94 -23.02 -9.22
N LEU A 9 -24.56 -23.55 -8.15
CA LEU A 9 -25.21 -24.86 -8.18
C LEU A 9 -26.51 -24.85 -9.00
N LEU A 10 -27.29 -23.77 -8.96
CA LEU A 10 -28.56 -23.64 -9.69
C LEU A 10 -28.39 -23.30 -11.17
N LEU A 11 -27.31 -22.62 -11.54
CA LEU A 11 -27.00 -22.22 -12.93
C LEU A 11 -25.97 -23.14 -13.59
N GLU A 12 -25.62 -24.26 -12.94
CA GLU A 12 -24.65 -25.26 -13.41
C GLU A 12 -23.27 -24.67 -13.78
N TYR A 13 -22.85 -23.62 -13.08
CA TYR A 13 -21.51 -23.05 -13.28
C TYR A 13 -20.43 -24.00 -12.74
N ASN A 14 -19.26 -23.97 -13.39
CA ASN A 14 -18.14 -24.81 -13.00
C ASN A 14 -17.69 -24.51 -11.56
N ILE A 15 -17.64 -25.56 -10.72
CA ILE A 15 -17.33 -25.46 -9.30
C ILE A 15 -15.92 -24.95 -9.01
N GLY A 16 -14.99 -25.09 -9.96
CA GLY A 16 -13.64 -24.56 -9.86
C GLY A 16 -13.63 -23.02 -9.73
N VAL A 17 -14.55 -22.34 -10.41
CA VAL A 17 -14.71 -20.87 -10.31
C VAL A 17 -15.14 -20.48 -8.90
N LEU A 18 -16.05 -21.23 -8.29
CA LEU A 18 -16.52 -20.99 -6.93
C LEU A 18 -15.38 -21.17 -5.92
N TRP A 19 -14.61 -22.24 -6.03
CA TRP A 19 -13.49 -22.50 -5.12
C TRP A 19 -12.35 -21.50 -5.29
N ALA A 20 -12.01 -21.10 -6.52
CA ALA A 20 -11.04 -20.04 -6.78
C ALA A 20 -11.48 -18.70 -6.16
N THR A 21 -12.75 -18.35 -6.32
CA THR A 21 -13.38 -17.16 -5.71
C THR A 21 -13.28 -17.20 -4.18
N LEU A 22 -13.63 -18.35 -3.57
CA LEU A 22 -13.56 -18.53 -2.12
C LEU A 22 -12.12 -18.47 -1.61
N ALA A 23 -11.15 -19.04 -2.32
CA ALA A 23 -9.74 -18.95 -1.95
C ALA A 23 -9.27 -17.49 -1.85
N GLY A 24 -9.63 -16.65 -2.82
CA GLY A 24 -9.28 -15.23 -2.83
C GLY A 24 -9.98 -14.45 -1.72
N LEU A 25 -11.27 -14.71 -1.50
CA LEU A 25 -12.03 -14.11 -0.41
C LEU A 25 -11.43 -14.47 0.95
N THR A 26 -11.07 -15.73 1.17
CA THR A 26 -10.43 -16.20 2.41
C THR A 26 -9.08 -15.53 2.61
N THR A 27 -8.27 -15.39 1.57
CA THR A 27 -6.99 -14.65 1.65
C THR A 27 -7.21 -13.19 2.01
N GLY A 28 -8.22 -12.53 1.44
CA GLY A 28 -8.56 -11.16 1.84
C GLY A 28 -8.94 -11.03 3.32
N VAL A 29 -9.65 -12.02 3.87
CA VAL A 29 -9.96 -12.10 5.31
C VAL A 29 -8.67 -12.28 6.14
N VAL A 30 -7.77 -13.17 5.74
CA VAL A 30 -6.48 -13.39 6.42
C VAL A 30 -5.63 -12.12 6.45
N VAL A 31 -5.54 -11.42 5.32
CA VAL A 31 -4.78 -10.16 5.20
C VAL A 31 -5.40 -9.07 6.07
N GLY A 32 -6.73 -8.98 6.11
CA GLY A 32 -7.44 -8.03 6.95
C GLY A 32 -7.16 -8.26 8.44
N PHE A 33 -7.33 -9.50 8.93
CA PHE A 33 -7.03 -9.84 10.32
C PHE A 33 -5.55 -9.68 10.68
N THR A 34 -4.65 -9.95 9.73
CA THR A 34 -3.21 -9.74 9.94
C THR A 34 -2.93 -8.24 10.11
N SER A 35 -3.47 -7.41 9.22
CA SER A 35 -3.29 -5.96 9.29
C SER A 35 -3.87 -5.39 10.58
N ASP A 36 -5.06 -5.85 10.99
CA ASP A 36 -5.68 -5.52 12.28
C ASP A 36 -4.77 -5.89 13.47
N TYR A 37 -4.28 -7.13 13.51
CA TYR A 37 -3.41 -7.61 14.61
C TYR A 37 -2.16 -6.75 14.81
N PHE A 38 -1.55 -6.29 13.72
CA PHE A 38 -0.32 -5.49 13.79
C PHE A 38 -0.58 -4.00 13.97
N THR A 39 -1.78 -3.49 13.67
CA THR A 39 -2.03 -2.04 13.67
C THR A 39 -3.04 -1.59 14.71
N SER A 40 -3.94 -2.43 15.21
CA SER A 40 -4.93 -2.02 16.21
C SER A 40 -4.35 -1.90 17.63
N ALA A 41 -4.83 -0.90 18.36
CA ALA A 41 -4.52 -0.62 19.76
C ALA A 41 -4.89 -1.77 20.71
N ASP A 42 -5.82 -2.63 20.31
CA ASP A 42 -6.29 -3.77 21.12
C ASP A 42 -5.29 -4.93 21.17
N HIS A 43 -4.27 -4.90 20.31
CA HIS A 43 -3.32 -6.00 20.16
C HIS A 43 -1.92 -5.66 20.67
N LYS A 44 -1.16 -6.73 20.95
CA LYS A 44 0.17 -6.66 21.54
C LYS A 44 1.17 -5.80 20.74
N PRO A 45 1.25 -5.85 19.40
CA PRO A 45 2.28 -5.11 18.66
C PRO A 45 2.24 -3.59 18.92
N VAL A 46 1.04 -3.01 18.96
CA VAL A 46 0.85 -1.58 19.24
C VAL A 46 1.18 -1.25 20.69
N ALA A 47 0.63 -2.03 21.64
CA ALA A 47 0.89 -1.83 23.07
C ALA A 47 2.39 -1.95 23.41
N GLU A 48 3.10 -2.90 22.80
CA GLU A 48 4.54 -3.05 22.96
C GLU A 48 5.32 -1.89 22.35
N THR A 49 4.94 -1.42 21.16
CA THR A 49 5.56 -0.26 20.52
C THR A 49 5.38 1.00 21.35
N ALA A 50 4.19 1.19 21.94
CA ALA A 50 3.91 2.27 22.88
C ALA A 50 4.77 2.14 24.15
N ARG A 51 4.88 0.92 24.72
CA ARG A 51 5.70 0.66 25.91
C ARG A 51 7.18 0.99 25.67
N VAL A 52 7.77 0.51 24.58
CA VAL A 52 9.19 0.72 24.28
C VAL A 52 9.50 2.16 23.87
N SER A 53 8.49 2.95 23.48
CA SER A 53 8.67 4.38 23.22
C SER A 53 9.13 5.15 24.45
N GLY A 54 8.85 4.65 25.67
CA GLY A 54 9.44 5.18 26.91
C GLY A 54 10.97 5.05 26.98
N SER A 55 11.60 4.25 26.12
CA SER A 55 13.07 4.14 25.99
C SER A 55 13.65 5.01 24.87
N GLY A 56 12.83 5.79 24.16
CA GLY A 56 13.24 6.77 23.15
C GLY A 56 12.97 6.38 21.70
N ALA A 57 13.05 7.38 20.82
CA ALA A 57 12.62 7.28 19.42
C ALA A 57 13.36 6.21 18.60
N ALA A 58 14.63 5.96 18.87
CA ALA A 58 15.39 4.92 18.16
C ALA A 58 14.78 3.52 18.35
N ILE A 59 14.33 3.22 19.58
CA ILE A 59 13.69 1.94 19.89
C ILE A 59 12.26 1.89 19.32
N THR A 60 11.55 3.02 19.31
CA THR A 60 10.24 3.14 18.63
C THR A 60 10.35 2.80 17.14
N ILE A 61 11.33 3.39 16.45
CA ILE A 61 11.55 3.20 15.01
C ILE A 61 11.94 1.74 14.73
N ILE A 62 12.94 1.19 15.43
CA ILE A 62 13.36 -0.19 15.13
C ILE A 62 12.25 -1.22 15.42
N THR A 63 11.43 -0.98 16.45
CA THR A 63 10.31 -1.86 16.80
C THR A 63 9.23 -1.85 15.72
N GLY A 64 8.80 -0.66 15.28
CA GLY A 64 7.78 -0.57 14.22
C GLY A 64 8.27 -1.06 12.86
N PHE A 65 9.54 -0.82 12.52
CA PHE A 65 10.16 -1.40 11.33
C PHE A 65 10.16 -2.92 11.39
N SER A 66 10.54 -3.49 12.53
CA SER A 66 10.59 -4.94 12.74
C SER A 66 9.21 -5.58 12.68
N TYR A 67 8.21 -5.03 13.36
CA TYR A 67 6.84 -5.55 13.29
C TYR A 67 6.22 -5.39 11.91
N GLY A 68 6.53 -4.31 11.18
CA GLY A 68 6.18 -4.16 9.78
C GLY A 68 6.70 -5.34 8.94
N LEU A 69 7.96 -5.73 9.12
CA LEU A 69 8.55 -6.88 8.43
C LEU A 69 7.95 -8.22 8.88
N VAL A 70 7.56 -8.38 10.14
CA VAL A 70 6.87 -9.61 10.60
C VAL A 70 5.46 -9.68 10.01
N SER A 71 4.77 -8.55 9.88
CA SER A 71 3.38 -8.47 9.44
C SER A 71 3.15 -8.95 8.01
N LEU A 72 4.18 -8.95 7.15
CA LEU A 72 4.05 -9.43 5.77
C LEU A 72 3.91 -10.96 5.69
N VAL A 73 4.43 -11.70 6.67
CA VAL A 73 4.58 -13.16 6.57
C VAL A 73 3.23 -13.86 6.42
N PRO A 74 2.21 -13.61 7.27
CA PRO A 74 0.91 -14.26 7.10
C PRO A 74 0.22 -13.86 5.79
N SER A 75 0.31 -12.59 5.40
CA SER A 75 -0.28 -12.08 4.15
C SER A 75 0.34 -12.74 2.91
N VAL A 76 1.67 -12.87 2.85
CA VAL A 76 2.37 -13.52 1.73
C VAL A 76 2.05 -15.01 1.68
N ILE A 77 2.02 -15.71 2.82
CA ILE A 77 1.61 -17.11 2.88
C ILE A 77 0.17 -17.28 2.36
N GLY A 78 -0.74 -16.39 2.77
CA GLY A 78 -2.12 -16.38 2.28
C GLY A 78 -2.22 -16.17 0.77
N ILE A 79 -1.43 -15.26 0.19
CA ILE A 79 -1.36 -15.04 -1.26
C ILE A 79 -0.84 -16.29 -1.97
N VAL A 80 0.24 -16.91 -1.49
CA VAL A 80 0.80 -18.15 -2.07
C VAL A 80 -0.23 -19.28 -2.01
N ALA A 81 -0.89 -19.46 -0.86
CA ALA A 81 -1.91 -20.49 -0.68
C ALA A 81 -3.10 -20.29 -1.63
N ALA A 82 -3.63 -19.06 -1.73
CA ALA A 82 -4.72 -18.76 -2.67
C ALA A 82 -4.29 -18.96 -4.12
N THR A 83 -3.07 -18.55 -4.48
CA THR A 83 -2.53 -18.72 -5.84
C THR A 83 -2.48 -20.20 -6.21
N LEU A 84 -1.84 -21.04 -5.39
CA LEU A 84 -1.71 -22.47 -5.67
C LEU A 84 -3.07 -23.18 -5.63
N ALA A 85 -3.90 -22.88 -4.64
CA ALA A 85 -5.22 -23.51 -4.50
C ALA A 85 -6.13 -23.16 -5.68
N SER A 86 -6.22 -21.88 -6.06
CA SER A 86 -7.04 -21.45 -7.19
C SER A 86 -6.54 -22.00 -8.53
N TYR A 87 -5.22 -22.06 -8.73
CA TYR A 87 -4.61 -22.64 -9.92
C TYR A 87 -4.97 -24.12 -10.08
N TYR A 88 -4.63 -24.96 -9.09
CA TYR A 88 -4.83 -26.41 -9.20
C TYR A 88 -6.31 -26.82 -9.16
N VAL A 89 -7.16 -26.09 -8.43
CA VAL A 89 -8.60 -26.38 -8.40
C VAL A 89 -9.26 -26.02 -9.74
N ALA A 90 -8.82 -24.94 -10.40
CA ALA A 90 -9.27 -24.61 -11.74
C ALA A 90 -8.87 -25.71 -12.75
N GLU A 91 -7.60 -26.14 -12.75
CA GLU A 91 -7.13 -27.22 -13.64
C GLU A 91 -7.89 -28.53 -13.40
N ALA A 92 -8.07 -28.93 -12.15
CA ALA A 92 -8.81 -30.14 -11.79
C ALA A 92 -10.29 -30.07 -12.21
N SER A 93 -10.83 -28.87 -12.37
CA SER A 93 -12.20 -28.63 -12.82
C SER A 93 -12.30 -28.40 -14.33
N GLY A 94 -11.20 -28.52 -15.09
CA GLY A 94 -11.15 -28.34 -16.54
C GLY A 94 -11.12 -26.88 -17.01
N ILE A 95 -10.72 -25.95 -16.15
CA ILE A 95 -10.51 -24.53 -16.50
C ILE A 95 -9.01 -24.25 -16.47
N ASP A 96 -8.57 -23.29 -17.28
CA ASP A 96 -7.19 -22.79 -17.24
C ASP A 96 -6.80 -22.32 -15.82
N GLY A 97 -5.61 -22.74 -15.35
CA GLY A 97 -5.13 -22.44 -14.00
C GLY A 97 -4.88 -20.95 -13.77
N ILE A 98 -4.36 -20.23 -14.77
CA ILE A 98 -4.11 -18.78 -14.69
C ILE A 98 -5.43 -18.03 -14.59
N TYR A 99 -6.44 -18.46 -15.36
CA TYR A 99 -7.80 -17.95 -15.21
C TYR A 99 -8.35 -18.17 -13.80
N GLY A 100 -8.11 -19.35 -13.20
CA GLY A 100 -8.43 -19.63 -11.80
C GLY A 100 -7.82 -18.61 -10.82
N VAL A 101 -6.54 -18.28 -10.98
CA VAL A 101 -5.87 -17.26 -10.16
C VAL A 101 -6.50 -15.87 -10.38
N GLY A 102 -6.81 -15.52 -11.62
CA GLY A 102 -7.54 -14.27 -11.94
C GLY A 102 -8.91 -14.18 -11.26
N ILE A 103 -9.68 -15.27 -11.26
CA ILE A 103 -10.95 -15.37 -10.54
C ILE A 103 -10.75 -15.26 -9.02
N SER A 104 -9.65 -15.79 -8.49
CA SER A 104 -9.29 -15.61 -7.08
C SER A 104 -9.11 -14.13 -6.72
N ALA A 105 -8.41 -13.37 -7.57
CA ALA A 105 -8.27 -11.93 -7.37
C ALA A 105 -9.64 -11.20 -7.43
N VAL A 106 -10.52 -11.58 -8.36
CA VAL A 106 -11.91 -11.06 -8.42
C VAL A 106 -12.69 -11.41 -7.15
N GLY A 107 -12.56 -12.63 -6.65
CA GLY A 107 -13.21 -13.09 -5.43
C GLY A 107 -12.77 -12.34 -4.19
N MET A 108 -11.48 -11.98 -4.12
CA MET A 108 -10.99 -11.04 -3.11
C MET A 108 -11.69 -9.68 -3.28
N LEU A 109 -11.72 -9.10 -4.48
CA LEU A 109 -12.36 -7.81 -4.73
C LEU A 109 -13.91 -7.81 -4.67
N ALA A 110 -14.57 -8.96 -4.46
CA ALA A 110 -16.03 -9.06 -4.39
C ALA A 110 -16.65 -8.26 -3.24
N VAL A 111 -15.87 -7.96 -2.20
CA VAL A 111 -16.27 -7.12 -1.06
C VAL A 111 -15.77 -5.68 -1.16
N SER A 112 -15.26 -5.27 -2.33
CA SER A 112 -14.68 -3.94 -2.58
C SER A 112 -15.58 -2.79 -2.15
N GLY A 113 -16.90 -2.88 -2.33
CA GLY A 113 -17.84 -1.85 -1.85
C GLY A 113 -17.76 -1.62 -0.34
N MET A 114 -17.60 -2.69 0.46
CA MET A 114 -17.41 -2.57 1.92
C MET A 114 -16.01 -2.05 2.25
N ILE A 115 -14.98 -2.51 1.54
CA ILE A 115 -13.59 -2.06 1.72
C ILE A 115 -13.47 -0.56 1.44
N VAL A 116 -13.96 -0.07 0.31
CA VAL A 116 -13.91 1.36 -0.05
C VAL A 116 -14.75 2.21 0.92
N SER A 117 -15.90 1.71 1.36
CA SER A 117 -16.71 2.40 2.39
C SER A 117 -15.94 2.52 3.71
N SER A 118 -15.29 1.44 4.15
CA SER A 118 -14.48 1.42 5.36
C SER A 118 -13.22 2.29 5.24
N ASP A 119 -12.64 2.38 4.04
CA ASP A 119 -11.48 3.24 3.76
C ASP A 119 -11.88 4.72 3.80
N ALA A 120 -13.01 5.06 3.18
CA ALA A 120 -13.56 6.41 3.15
C ALA A 120 -14.02 6.90 4.54
N TYR A 121 -14.43 5.99 5.42
CA TYR A 121 -14.78 6.32 6.80
C TYR A 121 -13.62 7.04 7.53
N GLY A 122 -12.38 6.58 7.36
CA GLY A 122 -11.22 7.13 8.06
C GLY A 122 -10.98 8.63 7.81
N PRO A 123 -10.81 9.10 6.55
CA PRO A 123 -10.65 10.52 6.26
C PRO A 123 -11.86 11.39 6.64
N ILE A 124 -13.07 10.83 6.68
CA ILE A 124 -14.27 11.58 7.11
C ILE A 124 -14.18 11.90 8.59
N VAL A 125 -13.82 10.91 9.43
CA VAL A 125 -13.72 11.10 10.88
C VAL A 125 -12.50 11.93 11.29
N ASP A 126 -11.38 11.83 10.56
CA ASP A 126 -10.20 12.68 10.71
C ASP A 126 -10.56 14.17 10.47
N ASN A 127 -11.25 14.47 9.37
CA ASN A 127 -11.76 15.82 9.11
C ASN A 127 -12.79 16.27 10.16
N ALA A 128 -13.66 15.38 10.63
CA ALA A 128 -14.63 15.71 11.68
C ALA A 128 -13.94 16.08 12.99
N ARG A 129 -12.90 15.33 13.39
CA ARG A 129 -12.03 15.62 14.53
C ARG A 129 -11.37 17.00 14.37
N GLY A 130 -10.72 17.25 13.24
CA GLY A 130 -10.07 18.52 12.94
C GLY A 130 -11.03 19.71 12.98
N ILE A 131 -12.24 19.56 12.43
CA ILE A 131 -13.29 20.57 12.49
C ILE A 131 -13.74 20.81 13.94
N ALA A 132 -13.94 19.75 14.73
CA ALA A 132 -14.35 19.87 16.13
C ALA A 132 -13.32 20.65 16.96
N GLU A 133 -12.03 20.36 16.78
CA GLU A 133 -10.93 21.05 17.44
C GLU A 133 -10.83 22.52 17.01
N MET A 134 -10.84 22.78 15.69
CA MET A 134 -10.76 24.15 15.15
C MET A 134 -11.98 25.02 15.46
N ALA A 135 -13.15 24.41 15.66
CA ALA A 135 -14.38 25.10 16.03
C ALA A 135 -14.51 25.32 17.56
N GLY A 136 -13.56 24.83 18.37
CA GLY A 136 -13.60 24.95 19.83
C GLY A 136 -14.78 24.22 20.47
N MET A 137 -15.17 23.06 19.91
CA MET A 137 -16.27 22.26 20.43
C MET A 137 -15.93 21.66 21.81
N SER A 138 -16.93 21.09 22.49
CA SER A 138 -16.72 20.49 23.81
C SER A 138 -15.76 19.31 23.75
N ARG A 139 -15.06 19.07 24.86
CA ARG A 139 -14.10 17.97 24.99
C ARG A 139 -14.73 16.60 24.72
N GLU A 140 -15.99 16.41 25.10
CA GLU A 140 -16.75 15.19 24.80
C GLU A 140 -16.88 14.91 23.28
N VAL A 141 -17.04 15.95 22.46
CA VAL A 141 -17.10 15.80 21.00
C VAL A 141 -15.72 15.40 20.45
N VAL A 142 -14.66 16.06 20.93
CA VAL A 142 -13.28 15.75 20.53
C VAL A 142 -12.91 14.32 20.91
N ASP A 143 -13.15 13.93 22.17
CA ASP A 143 -12.88 12.58 22.68
C ASP A 143 -13.66 11.53 21.87
N THR A 144 -14.92 11.80 21.50
CA THR A 144 -15.71 10.91 20.64
C THR A 144 -15.08 10.80 19.25
N THR A 145 -14.70 11.91 18.62
CA THR A 145 -14.07 11.88 17.30
C THR A 145 -12.69 11.22 17.31
N ASP A 146 -11.92 11.31 18.40
CA ASP A 146 -10.63 10.63 18.54
C ASP A 146 -10.79 9.10 18.55
N VAL A 147 -11.82 8.58 19.23
CA VAL A 147 -12.14 7.13 19.21
C VAL A 147 -12.50 6.68 17.79
N LEU A 148 -13.31 7.47 17.08
CA LEU A 148 -13.70 7.17 15.70
C LEU A 148 -12.49 7.22 14.75
N ASP A 149 -11.61 8.19 14.91
CA ASP A 149 -10.39 8.35 14.10
C ASP A 149 -9.37 7.22 14.35
N ALA A 150 -9.23 6.76 15.59
CA ALA A 150 -8.45 5.55 15.88
C ALA A 150 -8.99 4.31 15.16
N ALA A 151 -10.31 4.09 15.17
CA ALA A 151 -10.95 3.01 14.40
C ALA A 151 -10.76 3.21 12.88
N GLY A 152 -10.84 4.45 12.41
CA GLY A 152 -10.60 4.85 11.01
C GLY A 152 -9.19 4.51 10.54
N ASN A 153 -8.17 4.67 11.39
CA ASN A 153 -6.79 4.28 11.07
C ASN A 153 -6.61 2.78 10.90
N THR A 154 -7.20 1.98 11.79
CA THR A 154 -7.20 0.52 11.65
C THR A 154 -7.93 0.10 10.37
N ALA A 155 -9.07 0.73 10.08
CA ALA A 155 -9.79 0.51 8.82
C ALA A 155 -8.92 0.83 7.59
N LYS A 156 -8.23 1.98 7.56
CA LYS A 156 -7.27 2.36 6.50
C LYS A 156 -6.16 1.33 6.33
N ALA A 157 -5.64 0.77 7.43
CA ALA A 157 -4.58 -0.25 7.35
C ALA A 157 -5.10 -1.56 6.72
N ILE A 158 -6.28 -2.02 7.15
CA ILE A 158 -6.95 -3.21 6.59
C ILE A 158 -7.21 -3.04 5.10
N THR A 159 -7.74 -1.89 4.69
CA THR A 159 -8.11 -1.60 3.30
C THR A 159 -6.88 -1.48 2.40
N LYS A 160 -5.79 -0.85 2.89
CA LYS A 160 -4.49 -0.81 2.20
C LYS A 160 -3.92 -2.22 2.01
N GLY A 161 -3.89 -3.03 3.06
CA GLY A 161 -3.45 -4.43 2.98
C GLY A 161 -4.26 -5.22 1.95
N PHE A 162 -5.59 -5.03 1.94
CA PHE A 162 -6.48 -5.64 0.97
C PHE A 162 -6.16 -5.24 -0.47
N ALA A 163 -6.02 -3.94 -0.75
CA ALA A 163 -5.70 -3.46 -2.09
C ALA A 163 -4.36 -4.04 -2.61
N ILE A 164 -3.34 -4.07 -1.75
CA ILE A 164 -2.00 -4.57 -2.09
C ILE A 164 -2.03 -6.08 -2.35
N SER A 165 -2.70 -6.86 -1.51
CA SER A 165 -2.79 -8.32 -1.68
C SER A 165 -3.67 -8.73 -2.86
N ALA A 166 -4.73 -7.97 -3.17
CA ALA A 166 -5.52 -8.18 -4.37
C ALA A 166 -4.66 -7.97 -5.63
N ALA A 167 -3.86 -6.90 -5.66
CA ALA A 167 -2.92 -6.67 -6.75
C ALA A 167 -1.89 -7.80 -6.87
N ALA A 168 -1.38 -8.32 -5.74
CA ALA A 168 -0.47 -9.47 -5.74
C ALA A 168 -1.10 -10.74 -6.36
N LEU A 169 -2.39 -10.99 -6.16
CA LEU A 169 -3.09 -12.12 -6.81
C LEU A 169 -3.31 -11.88 -8.31
N THR A 170 -3.50 -10.63 -8.75
CA THR A 170 -3.67 -10.33 -10.18
C THR A 170 -2.40 -10.52 -11.02
N VAL A 171 -1.25 -10.67 -10.38
CA VAL A 171 0.08 -10.76 -11.02
C VAL A 171 0.15 -11.87 -12.05
N LEU A 172 -0.24 -13.09 -11.70
CA LEU A 172 -0.15 -14.21 -12.64
C LEU A 172 -1.11 -14.03 -13.81
N ALA A 173 -2.29 -13.43 -13.57
CA ALA A 173 -3.22 -13.10 -14.63
C ALA A 173 -2.64 -12.02 -15.57
N LEU A 174 -1.96 -11.01 -15.02
CA LEU A 174 -1.26 -9.99 -15.81
C LEU A 174 -0.10 -10.58 -16.62
N PHE A 175 0.63 -11.56 -16.05
CA PHE A 175 1.66 -12.29 -16.78
C PHE A 175 1.10 -13.15 -17.90
N GLY A 176 0.02 -13.89 -17.65
CA GLY A 176 -0.67 -14.66 -18.68
C GLY A 176 -1.12 -13.75 -19.82
N ALA A 177 -1.77 -12.62 -19.49
CA ALA A 177 -2.19 -11.64 -20.50
C ALA A 177 -1.01 -11.04 -21.28
N TYR A 178 0.11 -10.73 -20.62
CA TYR A 178 1.33 -10.27 -21.30
C TYR A 178 1.90 -11.34 -22.24
N ALA A 179 2.00 -12.59 -21.78
CA ALA A 179 2.48 -13.71 -22.57
C ALA A 179 1.62 -13.93 -23.81
N GLU A 180 0.29 -13.99 -23.66
CA GLU A 180 -0.66 -14.14 -24.78
C GLU A 180 -0.47 -13.04 -25.84
N VAL A 181 -0.27 -11.79 -25.43
CA VAL A 181 -0.08 -10.66 -26.35
C VAL A 181 1.23 -10.77 -27.13
N VAL A 182 2.30 -11.25 -26.48
CA VAL A 182 3.61 -11.46 -27.12
C VAL A 182 3.56 -12.68 -28.05
N GLU A 183 2.98 -13.79 -27.60
CA GLU A 183 2.86 -15.03 -28.37
C GLU A 183 1.95 -14.88 -29.59
N ALA A 184 0.92 -14.04 -29.50
CA ALA A 184 0.09 -13.68 -30.66
C ALA A 184 0.89 -13.02 -31.80
N ARG A 185 2.13 -12.57 -31.54
CA ARG A 185 3.08 -12.06 -32.56
C ARG A 185 4.10 -13.11 -33.03
N GLY A 186 3.93 -14.36 -32.63
CA GLY A 186 4.81 -15.47 -33.00
C GLY A 186 6.11 -15.52 -32.19
N VAL A 187 6.19 -14.79 -31.07
CA VAL A 187 7.33 -14.84 -30.15
C VAL A 187 6.96 -15.75 -28.99
N GLU A 188 7.56 -16.94 -28.93
CA GLU A 188 7.41 -17.84 -27.78
C GLU A 188 8.06 -17.18 -26.54
N LEU A 189 7.27 -16.95 -25.49
CA LEU A 189 7.76 -16.25 -24.31
C LEU A 189 8.16 -17.25 -23.22
N ILE A 190 9.46 -17.54 -23.11
CA ILE A 190 9.98 -18.40 -22.05
C ILE A 190 10.68 -17.56 -20.99
N ILE A 191 10.01 -17.29 -19.88
CA ILE A 191 10.63 -16.58 -18.76
C ILE A 191 11.42 -17.58 -17.90
N SER A 192 12.70 -17.79 -18.21
CA SER A 192 13.58 -18.68 -17.44
C SER A 192 14.62 -17.91 -16.63
N LEU A 193 14.70 -18.15 -15.32
CA LEU A 193 15.79 -17.63 -14.47
C LEU A 193 17.18 -18.17 -14.85
N ARG A 194 17.28 -19.12 -15.80
CA ARG A 194 18.56 -19.56 -16.37
C ARG A 194 19.06 -18.63 -17.48
N GLN A 195 18.21 -17.77 -18.03
CA GLN A 195 18.59 -16.80 -19.06
C GLN A 195 19.10 -15.50 -18.39
N PRO A 196 20.29 -15.00 -18.77
CA PRO A 196 20.86 -13.78 -18.17
C PRO A 196 19.98 -12.55 -18.35
N LEU A 197 19.30 -12.39 -19.49
CA LEU A 197 18.41 -11.25 -19.77
C LEU A 197 17.21 -11.21 -18.84
N VAL A 198 16.59 -12.37 -18.55
CA VAL A 198 15.51 -12.48 -17.58
C VAL A 198 15.99 -12.13 -16.18
N VAL A 199 17.15 -12.62 -15.75
CA VAL A 199 17.72 -12.30 -14.44
C VAL A 199 18.03 -10.81 -14.31
N ALA A 200 18.59 -10.20 -15.36
CA ALA A 200 18.82 -8.76 -15.41
C ALA A 200 17.50 -7.98 -15.28
N GLY A 201 16.47 -8.40 -16.03
CA GLY A 201 15.11 -7.89 -15.89
C GLY A 201 14.61 -7.97 -14.46
N VAL A 202 14.67 -9.15 -13.83
CA VAL A 202 14.23 -9.36 -12.43
C VAL A 202 14.94 -8.42 -11.46
N LEU A 203 16.26 -8.23 -11.57
CA LEU A 203 17.00 -7.34 -10.68
C LEU A 203 16.63 -5.87 -10.88
N LEU A 204 16.49 -5.43 -12.15
CA LEU A 204 16.02 -4.07 -12.48
C LEU A 204 14.60 -3.84 -11.98
N GLY A 205 13.73 -4.84 -12.11
CA GLY A 205 12.38 -4.82 -11.58
C GLY A 205 12.40 -4.70 -10.06
N ALA A 206 13.18 -5.55 -9.38
CA ALA A 206 13.26 -5.64 -7.94
C ALA A 206 13.74 -4.35 -7.25
N VAL A 207 14.63 -3.59 -7.89
CA VAL A 207 15.11 -2.30 -7.35
C VAL A 207 14.12 -1.15 -7.58
N THR A 208 13.20 -1.29 -8.54
CA THR A 208 12.32 -0.20 -8.97
C THR A 208 11.34 0.25 -7.87
N PRO A 209 10.58 -0.62 -7.20
CA PRO A 209 9.71 -0.22 -6.08
C PRO A 209 10.42 0.45 -4.90
N PRO A 210 11.50 -0.11 -4.31
CA PRO A 210 12.17 0.58 -3.21
C PRO A 210 12.80 1.90 -3.66
N PHE A 211 13.29 2.01 -4.89
CA PHE A 211 13.78 3.27 -5.43
C PHE A 211 12.67 4.31 -5.60
N PHE A 212 11.52 3.91 -6.16
CA PHE A 212 10.32 4.77 -6.23
C PHE A 212 9.89 5.24 -4.84
N GLY A 213 9.81 4.31 -3.87
CA GLY A 213 9.48 4.62 -2.49
C GLY A 213 10.46 5.65 -1.91
N ALA A 214 11.77 5.46 -2.09
CA ALA A 214 12.77 6.41 -1.64
C ALA A 214 12.59 7.81 -2.24
N LEU A 215 12.33 7.93 -3.54
CA LEU A 215 12.06 9.21 -4.19
C LEU A 215 10.85 9.93 -3.58
N THR A 216 9.76 9.20 -3.34
CA THR A 216 8.56 9.78 -2.72
C THR A 216 8.79 10.21 -1.26
N MET A 217 9.54 9.43 -0.47
CA MET A 217 9.85 9.79 0.92
C MET A 217 10.79 11.00 1.01
N LEU A 218 11.79 11.07 0.14
CA LEU A 218 12.69 12.23 0.05
C LEU A 218 11.91 13.49 -0.36
N ALA A 219 10.98 13.36 -1.32
CA ALA A 219 10.11 14.45 -1.71
C ALA A 219 9.23 14.94 -0.55
N VAL A 220 8.57 14.04 0.19
CA VAL A 220 7.78 14.43 1.37
C VAL A 220 8.67 15.14 2.40
N THR A 221 9.87 14.63 2.64
CA THR A 221 10.83 15.23 3.58
C THR A 221 11.19 16.66 3.18
N HIS A 222 11.56 16.89 1.92
CA HIS A 222 11.88 18.24 1.44
C HIS A 222 10.68 19.19 1.56
N ASN A 223 9.50 18.78 1.10
CA ASN A 223 8.29 19.62 1.17
C ASN A 223 7.85 19.89 2.63
N ALA A 224 8.09 18.95 3.55
CA ALA A 224 7.81 19.15 4.97
C ALA A 224 8.72 20.23 5.59
N PHE A 225 10.00 20.31 5.20
CA PHE A 225 10.88 21.39 5.65
C PHE A 225 10.42 22.76 5.15
N ASP A 226 10.01 22.87 3.90
CA ASP A 226 9.46 24.11 3.34
C ASP A 226 8.19 24.55 4.11
N MET A 227 7.31 23.60 4.45
CA MET A 227 6.13 23.84 5.27
C MET A 227 6.50 24.31 6.69
N ILE A 228 7.45 23.65 7.34
CA ILE A 228 7.91 24.00 8.69
C ILE A 228 8.53 25.41 8.69
N GLU A 229 9.34 25.74 7.69
CA GLU A 229 9.95 27.05 7.57
C GLU A 229 8.88 28.14 7.39
N GLU A 230 7.88 27.90 6.53
CA GLU A 230 6.77 28.84 6.32
C GLU A 230 5.94 29.04 7.60
N VAL A 231 5.58 27.97 8.32
CA VAL A 231 4.86 28.07 9.59
C VAL A 231 5.68 28.86 10.63
N ARG A 232 6.98 28.58 10.74
CA ARG A 232 7.88 29.31 11.64
C ARG A 232 8.03 30.78 11.24
N ARG A 233 8.08 31.07 9.94
CA ARG A 233 8.13 32.44 9.42
C ARG A 233 6.87 33.19 9.82
N GLN A 234 5.69 32.60 9.62
CA GLN A 234 4.42 33.21 10.03
C GLN A 234 4.39 33.48 11.54
N PHE A 235 4.78 32.52 12.39
CA PHE A 235 4.82 32.75 13.85
C PHE A 235 5.81 33.84 14.28
N ARG A 236 6.98 33.93 13.62
CA ARG A 236 8.00 34.92 13.92
C ARG A 236 7.58 36.33 13.48
N GLU A 237 7.01 36.46 12.29
CA GLU A 237 6.63 37.75 11.71
C GLU A 237 5.28 38.25 12.21
N ARG A 238 4.38 37.34 12.62
CA ARG A 238 3.02 37.64 13.09
C ARG A 238 2.76 36.94 14.44
N PRO A 239 3.33 37.45 15.56
CA PRO A 239 3.19 36.82 16.88
C PRO A 239 1.74 36.72 17.37
N GLY A 240 0.83 37.55 16.83
CA GLY A 240 -0.61 37.51 17.12
C GLY A 240 -1.26 36.17 16.78
N ILE A 241 -0.65 35.37 15.90
CA ILE A 241 -1.13 34.03 15.56
C ILE A 241 -1.04 33.10 16.78
N LEU A 242 0.09 33.08 17.49
CA LEU A 242 0.25 32.25 18.69
C LEU A 242 -0.59 32.76 19.86
N ALA A 243 -0.88 34.06 19.89
CA ALA A 243 -1.79 34.67 20.85
C ALA A 243 -3.28 34.42 20.53
N GLY A 244 -3.59 33.83 19.36
CA GLY A 244 -4.96 33.60 18.89
C GLY A 244 -5.72 34.86 18.49
N THR A 245 -5.04 36.01 18.37
CA THR A 245 -5.66 37.30 18.02
C THR A 245 -5.60 37.58 16.51
N GLU A 246 -4.81 36.82 15.76
CA GLU A 246 -4.60 36.98 14.33
C GLU A 246 -4.72 35.64 13.59
N LYS A 247 -5.34 35.64 12.40
CA LYS A 247 -5.49 34.42 11.59
C LYS A 247 -4.21 34.12 10.78
N PRO A 248 -3.73 32.87 10.76
CA PRO A 248 -2.66 32.43 9.86
C PRO A 248 -3.00 32.63 8.38
N ASP A 249 -1.97 32.69 7.54
CA ASP A 249 -2.13 32.59 6.09
C ASP A 249 -2.14 31.11 5.67
N TYR A 250 -3.34 30.55 5.63
CA TYR A 250 -3.57 29.17 5.18
C TYR A 250 -3.32 28.98 3.68
N ALA A 251 -3.62 30.00 2.86
CA ALA A 251 -3.52 29.91 1.41
C ALA A 251 -2.07 29.69 0.96
N LYS A 252 -1.12 30.33 1.66
CA LYS A 252 0.31 30.12 1.40
C LYS A 252 0.76 28.69 1.67
N CYS A 253 0.36 28.11 2.80
CA CYS A 253 0.66 26.70 3.12
C CYS A 253 0.04 25.74 2.10
N VAL A 254 -1.24 25.95 1.75
CA VAL A 254 -1.93 25.13 0.74
C VAL A 254 -1.22 25.23 -0.63
N GLY A 255 -0.82 26.43 -1.05
CA GLY A 255 -0.10 26.63 -2.30
C GLY A 255 1.26 25.92 -2.34
N LEU A 256 2.03 25.98 -1.24
CA LEU A 256 3.30 25.26 -1.11
C LEU A 256 3.10 23.75 -1.20
N ALA A 257 2.15 23.20 -0.45
CA ALA A 257 1.85 21.78 -0.47
C ALA A 257 1.41 21.30 -1.87
N ALA A 258 0.52 22.06 -2.53
CA ALA A 258 0.02 21.72 -3.87
C ALA A 258 1.12 21.76 -4.93
N GLN A 259 1.93 22.81 -4.97
CA GLN A 259 3.00 22.96 -5.94
C GLN A 259 4.09 21.91 -5.71
N GLY A 260 4.51 21.72 -4.45
CA GLY A 260 5.51 20.74 -4.06
C GLY A 260 5.10 19.32 -4.42
N ALA A 261 3.83 18.95 -4.18
CA ALA A 261 3.30 17.64 -4.57
C ALA A 261 3.35 17.43 -6.08
N LEU A 262 2.89 18.40 -6.88
CA LEU A 262 2.88 18.31 -8.34
C LEU A 262 4.28 18.15 -8.93
N SER A 263 5.24 19.00 -8.52
CA SER A 263 6.61 18.92 -9.05
C SER A 263 7.34 17.65 -8.64
N SER A 264 7.07 17.16 -7.43
CA SER A 264 7.75 15.98 -6.89
C SER A 264 7.30 14.67 -7.54
N LEU A 265 6.06 14.60 -8.05
CA LEU A 265 5.51 13.39 -8.66
C LEU A 265 5.94 13.18 -10.12
N VAL A 266 6.52 14.18 -10.78
CA VAL A 266 6.95 14.09 -12.19
C VAL A 266 7.97 12.97 -12.38
N VAL A 267 9.02 12.94 -11.55
CA VAL A 267 10.10 11.94 -11.68
C VAL A 267 9.61 10.51 -11.40
N PRO A 268 8.89 10.24 -10.29
CA PRO A 268 8.31 8.92 -10.05
C PRO A 268 7.34 8.45 -11.14
N ALA A 269 6.51 9.36 -11.69
CA ALA A 269 5.59 9.04 -12.78
C ALA A 269 6.33 8.69 -14.08
N LEU A 270 7.36 9.45 -14.44
CA LEU A 270 8.19 9.14 -15.61
C LEU A 270 8.92 7.81 -15.45
N LEU A 271 9.42 7.51 -14.25
CA LEU A 271 10.07 6.23 -13.94
C LEU A 271 9.12 5.05 -14.20
N ALA A 272 7.86 5.14 -13.77
CA ALA A 272 6.85 4.09 -13.97
C ALA A 272 6.54 3.80 -15.45
N ILE A 273 6.76 4.76 -16.35
CA ILE A 273 6.44 4.63 -17.79
C ILE A 273 7.69 4.32 -18.59
N VAL A 274 8.78 5.08 -18.38
CA VAL A 274 9.97 5.04 -19.21
C VAL A 274 10.80 3.78 -18.95
N VAL A 275 10.95 3.38 -17.68
CA VAL A 275 11.80 2.21 -17.33
C VAL A 275 11.32 0.90 -17.96
N PRO A 276 10.03 0.49 -17.86
CA PRO A 276 9.58 -0.74 -18.52
C PRO A 276 9.73 -0.68 -20.04
N LEU A 277 9.51 0.49 -20.66
CA LEU A 277 9.73 0.66 -22.10
C LEU A 277 11.22 0.50 -22.47
N LEU A 278 12.13 1.10 -21.70
CA LEU A 278 13.57 0.94 -21.93
C LEU A 278 14.00 -0.52 -21.78
N VAL A 279 13.52 -1.21 -20.75
CA VAL A 279 13.81 -2.64 -20.55
C VAL A 279 13.27 -3.44 -21.73
N GLY A 280 12.02 -3.22 -22.14
CA GLY A 280 11.42 -3.94 -23.27
C GLY A 280 12.13 -3.71 -24.60
N PHE A 281 12.35 -2.46 -24.99
CA PHE A 281 12.98 -2.14 -26.28
C PHE A 281 14.47 -2.51 -26.33
N ILE A 282 15.19 -2.43 -25.22
CA ILE A 282 16.63 -2.71 -25.20
C ILE A 282 16.90 -4.19 -24.94
N LEU A 283 16.28 -4.79 -23.92
CA LEU A 283 16.58 -6.15 -23.44
C LEU A 283 15.58 -7.22 -23.92
N GLY A 284 14.49 -6.83 -24.57
CA GLY A 284 13.52 -7.74 -25.15
C GLY A 284 12.35 -8.13 -24.22
N PRO A 285 11.36 -8.86 -24.77
CA PRO A 285 10.12 -9.20 -24.08
C PRO A 285 10.32 -10.17 -22.90
N GLU A 286 11.30 -11.07 -22.96
CA GLU A 286 11.62 -11.97 -21.84
C GLU A 286 12.17 -11.20 -20.63
N ALA A 287 13.09 -10.25 -20.87
CA ALA A 287 13.64 -9.39 -19.84
C ALA A 287 12.57 -8.48 -19.23
N LEU A 288 11.64 -7.96 -20.04
CA LEU A 288 10.50 -7.19 -19.54
C LEU A 288 9.58 -8.05 -18.67
N GLY A 289 9.34 -9.31 -19.03
CA GLY A 289 8.64 -10.27 -18.18
C GLY A 289 9.36 -10.46 -16.83
N GLY A 290 10.68 -10.64 -16.86
CA GLY A 290 11.49 -10.66 -15.64
C GLY A 290 11.37 -9.37 -14.80
N PHE A 291 11.40 -8.20 -15.45
CA PHE A 291 11.25 -6.89 -14.80
C PHE A 291 9.90 -6.71 -14.11
N LEU A 292 8.82 -7.06 -14.79
CA LEU A 292 7.50 -7.09 -14.16
C LEU A 292 7.54 -7.98 -12.92
N GLY A 293 8.21 -9.13 -12.98
CA GLY A 293 8.19 -10.12 -11.89
C GLY A 293 8.93 -9.60 -10.67
N GLY A 294 10.13 -9.08 -10.87
CA GLY A 294 10.91 -8.46 -9.82
C GLY A 294 10.19 -7.25 -9.18
N SER A 295 9.60 -6.38 -10.01
CA SER A 295 8.92 -5.17 -9.53
C SER A 295 7.65 -5.49 -8.74
N ILE A 296 6.92 -6.51 -9.14
CA ILE A 296 5.75 -6.99 -8.44
C ILE A 296 6.13 -7.58 -7.08
N PHE A 297 7.06 -8.54 -7.06
CA PHE A 297 7.38 -9.27 -5.82
C PHE A 297 7.94 -8.34 -4.75
N THR A 298 8.87 -7.46 -5.14
CA THR A 298 9.42 -6.47 -4.20
C THR A 298 8.42 -5.39 -3.86
N GLY A 299 7.60 -4.94 -4.81
CA GLY A 299 6.61 -3.90 -4.56
C GLY A 299 5.52 -4.35 -3.59
N VAL A 300 5.03 -5.59 -3.67
CA VAL A 300 4.08 -6.16 -2.69
C VAL A 300 4.72 -6.22 -1.30
N ILE A 301 5.96 -6.68 -1.19
CA ILE A 301 6.70 -6.76 0.08
C ILE A 301 6.81 -5.37 0.72
N PHE A 302 7.31 -4.38 -0.03
CA PHE A 302 7.50 -3.03 0.48
C PHE A 302 6.17 -2.32 0.77
N ALA A 303 5.14 -2.53 -0.04
CA ALA A 303 3.84 -1.91 0.16
C ALA A 303 3.18 -2.40 1.46
N LEU A 304 3.18 -3.71 1.72
CA LEU A 304 2.66 -4.29 2.96
C LEU A 304 3.46 -3.82 4.17
N PHE A 305 4.80 -3.90 4.07
CA PHE A 305 5.72 -3.47 5.10
C PHE A 305 5.48 -2.01 5.50
N MET A 306 5.49 -1.08 4.53
CA MET A 306 5.37 0.35 4.79
C MET A 306 4.00 0.72 5.35
N SER A 307 2.94 0.13 4.80
CA SER A 307 1.57 0.40 5.25
C SER A 307 1.35 -0.03 6.70
N ASN A 308 1.79 -1.23 7.07
CA ASN A 308 1.60 -1.77 8.42
C ASN A 308 2.56 -1.12 9.43
N ALA A 309 3.82 -0.86 9.07
CA ALA A 309 4.76 -0.18 9.96
C ALA A 309 4.26 1.23 10.32
N GLY A 310 3.80 2.01 9.32
CA GLY A 310 3.25 3.34 9.55
C GLY A 310 1.95 3.33 10.35
N GLY A 311 1.03 2.39 10.07
CA GLY A 311 -0.19 2.24 10.88
C GLY A 311 0.10 1.87 12.34
N LEU A 312 1.10 1.02 12.58
CA LEU A 312 1.53 0.65 13.92
C LEU A 312 2.15 1.83 14.69
N TRP A 313 2.99 2.65 14.06
CA TRP A 313 3.57 3.84 14.73
C TRP A 313 2.49 4.86 15.11
N ASP A 314 1.54 5.11 14.21
CA ASP A 314 0.43 6.05 14.46
C ASP A 314 -0.45 5.56 15.63
N ASN A 315 -0.86 4.30 15.58
CA ASN A 315 -1.73 3.77 16.63
C ASN A 315 -0.98 3.59 17.96
N ALA A 316 0.35 3.41 17.96
CA ALA A 316 1.16 3.46 19.18
C ALA A 316 1.19 4.87 19.78
N LYS A 317 1.28 5.92 18.95
CA LYS A 317 1.16 7.31 19.40
C LYS A 317 -0.23 7.56 20.00
N LYS A 318 -1.31 7.20 19.30
CA LYS A 318 -2.68 7.32 19.79
C LYS A 318 -2.91 6.55 21.09
N PHE A 319 -2.33 5.37 21.23
CA PHE A 319 -2.41 4.58 22.47
C PHE A 319 -1.86 5.33 23.68
N ILE A 320 -0.76 6.08 23.49
CA ILE A 320 -0.17 6.95 24.52
C ILE A 320 -1.04 8.20 24.73
N GLU A 321 -1.59 8.79 23.68
CA GLU A 321 -2.49 9.96 23.77
C GLU A 321 -3.75 9.67 24.60
N MET A 322 -4.25 8.43 24.58
CA MET A 322 -5.34 7.94 25.44
C MET A 322 -4.97 7.82 26.94
N GLY A 323 -3.74 8.18 27.33
CA GLY A 323 -3.30 8.22 28.72
C GLY A 323 -2.40 7.07 29.17
N HIS A 324 -2.08 6.12 28.29
CA HIS A 324 -1.13 5.06 28.60
C HIS A 324 0.32 5.60 28.60
N PHE A 325 1.21 4.92 29.34
CA PHE A 325 2.66 5.20 29.36
C PHE A 325 3.04 6.68 29.59
N GLY A 326 2.24 7.42 30.36
CA GLY A 326 2.51 8.81 30.75
C GLY A 326 1.70 9.86 30.00
N GLY A 327 0.94 9.48 28.96
CA GLY A 327 0.01 10.41 28.31
C GLY A 327 0.66 11.47 27.43
N PRO A 328 -0.13 12.41 26.90
CA PRO A 328 0.34 13.53 26.11
C PRO A 328 1.43 14.35 26.82
N GLY A 329 2.51 14.66 26.10
CA GLY A 329 3.64 15.46 26.58
C GLY A 329 4.74 14.68 27.31
N SER A 330 4.51 13.41 27.65
CA SER A 330 5.53 12.51 28.19
C SER A 330 6.67 12.25 27.20
N ASP A 331 7.79 11.72 27.69
CA ASP A 331 8.91 11.35 26.82
C ASP A 331 8.55 10.20 25.88
N ALA A 332 7.69 9.28 26.32
CA ALA A 332 7.11 8.24 25.47
C ALA A 332 6.27 8.84 24.33
N HIS A 333 5.46 9.86 24.63
CA HIS A 333 4.67 10.57 23.63
C HIS A 333 5.55 11.29 22.60
N LYS A 334 6.61 11.99 23.04
CA LYS A 334 7.53 12.64 22.10
C LYS A 334 8.23 11.62 21.20
N ALA A 335 8.62 10.47 21.74
CA ALA A 335 9.25 9.40 20.97
C ALA A 335 8.27 8.75 19.96
N SER A 336 7.01 8.53 20.35
CA SER A 336 5.99 7.98 19.47
C SER A 336 5.59 8.94 18.36
N VAL A 337 5.53 10.26 18.62
CA VAL A 337 5.34 11.29 17.59
C VAL A 337 6.47 11.23 16.54
N VAL A 338 7.72 11.05 16.96
CA VAL A 338 8.83 10.86 16.00
C VAL A 338 8.62 9.60 15.17
N GLY A 339 8.20 8.49 15.79
CA GLY A 339 7.85 7.26 15.07
C GLY A 339 6.74 7.46 14.04
N ASP A 340 5.66 8.15 14.40
CA ASP A 340 4.54 8.45 13.51
C ASP A 340 4.96 9.34 12.34
N THR A 341 5.78 10.38 12.58
CA THR A 341 6.31 11.21 11.48
C THR A 341 7.23 10.45 10.51
N VAL A 342 7.88 9.36 10.96
CA VAL A 342 8.56 8.41 10.06
C VAL A 342 7.54 7.55 9.29
N GLY A 343 6.45 7.18 9.95
CA GLY A 343 5.36 6.37 9.42
C GLY A 343 4.46 7.06 8.39
N ASP A 344 4.29 8.38 8.46
CA ASP A 344 3.44 9.15 7.54
C ASP A 344 3.84 8.98 6.06
N PRO A 345 5.11 9.24 5.65
CA PRO A 345 5.50 9.01 4.26
C PRO A 345 5.48 7.53 3.89
N PHE A 346 5.61 6.61 4.85
CA PHE A 346 5.49 5.16 4.61
C PHE A 346 4.05 4.76 4.28
N LYS A 347 3.09 5.08 5.16
CA LYS A 347 1.71 4.59 5.06
C LYS A 347 0.84 5.41 4.12
N ASP A 348 1.13 6.69 3.90
CA ASP A 348 0.23 7.57 3.14
C ASP A 348 0.83 8.07 1.81
N THR A 349 2.12 7.84 1.56
CA THR A 349 2.74 8.20 0.28
C THR A 349 3.36 6.99 -0.42
N ALA A 350 4.46 6.45 0.11
CA ALA A 350 5.25 5.44 -0.57
C ALA A 350 4.48 4.11 -0.68
N GLY A 351 4.05 3.53 0.44
CA GLY A 351 3.45 2.20 0.52
C GLY A 351 2.24 2.02 -0.42
N PRO A 352 1.19 2.85 -0.32
CA PRO A 352 0.03 2.76 -1.22
C PRO A 352 0.38 3.02 -2.69
N SER A 353 1.32 3.93 -2.98
CA SER A 353 1.71 4.26 -4.35
C SER A 353 2.43 3.13 -5.07
N LEU A 354 3.07 2.21 -4.35
CA LEU A 354 3.72 1.04 -4.96
C LEU A 354 2.70 0.13 -5.67
N ASN A 355 1.47 0.05 -5.16
CA ASN A 355 0.40 -0.69 -5.83
C ASN A 355 0.07 -0.09 -7.21
N THR A 356 -0.07 1.24 -7.26
CA THR A 356 -0.32 1.97 -8.51
C THR A 356 0.87 1.87 -9.46
N LEU A 357 2.10 1.97 -8.95
CA LEU A 357 3.33 1.79 -9.73
C LEU A 357 3.33 0.44 -10.46
N ILE A 358 3.08 -0.65 -9.74
CA ILE A 358 3.00 -2.00 -10.31
C ILE A 358 1.96 -2.07 -11.43
N THR A 359 0.76 -1.53 -11.15
CA THR A 359 -0.36 -1.55 -12.09
C THR A 359 -0.02 -0.77 -13.37
N VAL A 360 0.55 0.43 -13.24
CA VAL A 360 0.96 1.26 -14.39
C VAL A 360 2.06 0.58 -15.20
N MET A 361 3.11 0.05 -14.55
CA MET A 361 4.19 -0.64 -15.26
C MET A 361 3.67 -1.87 -16.02
N SER A 362 2.75 -2.63 -15.42
CA SER A 362 2.12 -3.79 -16.05
C SER A 362 1.29 -3.39 -17.26
N LEU A 363 0.44 -2.36 -17.12
CA LEU A 363 -0.39 -1.85 -18.22
C LEU A 363 0.45 -1.28 -19.37
N VAL A 364 1.49 -0.51 -19.06
CA VAL A 364 2.42 0.02 -20.08
C VAL A 364 3.12 -1.13 -20.81
N SER A 365 3.61 -2.12 -20.08
CA SER A 365 4.29 -3.29 -20.67
C SER A 365 3.37 -4.08 -21.59
N SER A 366 2.14 -4.37 -21.17
CA SER A 366 1.16 -5.10 -21.99
C SER A 366 0.67 -4.27 -23.18
N LEU A 367 0.50 -2.96 -23.03
CA LEU A 367 0.10 -2.07 -24.13
C LEU A 367 1.16 -2.01 -25.24
N PHE A 368 2.44 -1.95 -24.87
CA PHE A 368 3.55 -1.85 -25.81
C PHE A 368 4.16 -3.20 -26.21
N ALA A 369 3.75 -4.30 -25.57
CA ALA A 369 4.22 -5.66 -25.86
C ALA A 369 4.24 -6.00 -27.37
N PRO A 370 3.20 -5.72 -28.17
CA PRO A 370 3.24 -6.01 -29.61
C PRO A 370 4.32 -5.25 -30.37
N ILE A 371 4.62 -4.02 -29.95
CA ILE A 371 5.63 -3.15 -30.57
C ILE A 371 7.02 -3.62 -30.12
N ILE A 372 7.18 -3.92 -28.84
CA ILE A 372 8.44 -4.43 -28.27
C ILE A 372 8.80 -5.79 -28.90
N ALA A 373 7.83 -6.69 -29.05
CA ALA A 373 8.04 -7.98 -29.71
C ALA A 373 8.58 -7.83 -31.15
N ALA A 374 8.15 -6.78 -31.87
CA ALA A 374 8.57 -6.52 -33.24
C ALA A 374 9.87 -5.70 -33.37
N PHE A 375 10.21 -4.85 -32.40
CA PHE A 375 11.26 -3.82 -32.53
C PHE A 375 12.26 -3.76 -31.36
N HIS A 376 12.45 -4.85 -30.62
CA HIS A 376 13.49 -4.93 -29.59
C HIS A 376 14.90 -5.07 -30.21
N ILE A 377 15.92 -4.67 -29.45
CA ILE A 377 17.33 -4.65 -29.90
C ILE A 377 18.06 -5.97 -29.63
N LEU A 378 17.99 -6.48 -28.39
CA LEU A 378 18.73 -7.65 -27.92
C LEU A 378 17.91 -8.92 -27.86
#